data_AF-A0A951MKQ1-F1
#
_entry.id   AF-A0A951MKQ1-F1
#
_cell.length_a   1.000
_cell.length_b   1.000
_cell.length_c   1.000
_cell.angle_alpha   90.00
_cell.angle_beta   90.00
_cell.angle_gamma   90.00
#
_symmetry.space_group_name_H-M   'P 1'
#
loop_
_entity.id
_entity.type
_entity.pdbx_description
1 polymer ?
#
loop_
_entity_poly.entity_id
_entity_poly.type
_entity_poly.pdbx_seq_one_letter_code
_entity_poly.pdbx_strand_id
1 'polypeptide(L)'
;PISASVPIHLGRTTRAPSVGQRDCLLVRDKACRGCGAPAHICVPHHCVHWTDLGPTDLNNLVLLCDHCHQLVHEGGWNVRWNPDNTVTFTTPDQRHLVRDPPT
;
A
#
# COMPACT_ATOMS: atom_id res chain seq x y z
N PRO A 1 -26.27 3.17 -16.21
CA PRO A 1 -25.44 3.83 -15.16
C PRO A 1 -24.04 4.13 -15.71
N ILE A 2 -23.71 5.40 -15.89
CA ILE A 2 -22.36 5.81 -16.31
C ILE A 2 -21.43 5.45 -15.14
N SER A 3 -20.56 4.47 -15.36
CA SER A 3 -19.45 4.19 -14.45
C SER A 3 -18.56 5.43 -14.46
N ALA A 4 -18.66 6.27 -13.43
CA ALA A 4 -17.73 7.37 -13.25
C ALA A 4 -16.34 6.73 -13.05
N SER A 5 -15.39 7.10 -13.92
CA SER A 5 -14.01 6.63 -13.79
C SER A 5 -13.48 7.06 -12.41
N VAL A 6 -13.09 6.08 -11.60
CA VAL A 6 -12.45 6.32 -10.31
C VAL A 6 -11.07 6.94 -10.59
N PRO A 7 -10.76 8.15 -10.08
CA PRO A 7 -9.43 8.71 -10.22
C PRO A 7 -8.44 7.87 -9.41
N ILE A 8 -7.60 7.11 -10.11
CA ILE A 8 -6.56 6.26 -9.52
C ILE A 8 -5.24 7.00 -9.27
N HIS A 9 -5.09 8.17 -9.90
CA HIS A 9 -3.97 9.10 -9.73
C HIS A 9 -4.47 10.40 -9.10
N LEU A 10 -4.22 10.60 -7.81
CA LEU A 10 -4.50 11.88 -7.15
C LEU A 10 -3.25 12.76 -7.05
N GLY A 11 -2.08 12.19 -7.38
CA GLY A 11 -0.79 12.86 -7.29
C GLY A 11 -0.59 13.38 -5.87
N ARG A 12 -0.40 14.69 -5.74
CA ARG A 12 -0.19 15.36 -4.45
C ARG A 12 -1.30 16.32 -4.04
N THR A 13 -2.50 16.15 -4.59
CA THR A 13 -3.67 16.99 -4.23
C THR A 13 -4.19 16.69 -2.82
N THR A 14 -4.06 15.44 -2.36
CA THR A 14 -4.49 15.02 -1.02
C THR A 14 -3.60 13.88 -0.51
N ARG A 15 -3.28 13.91 0.79
CA ARG A 15 -2.62 12.78 1.48
C ARG A 15 -3.56 11.59 1.63
N ALA A 16 -4.84 11.84 1.87
CA ALA A 16 -5.81 10.77 2.11
C ALA A 16 -6.24 10.14 0.77
N PRO A 17 -6.14 8.81 0.61
CA PRO A 17 -6.72 8.13 -0.54
C PRO A 17 -8.23 8.36 -0.63
N SER A 18 -8.76 8.40 -1.84
CA SER A 18 -10.22 8.46 -2.05
C SER A 18 -10.90 7.14 -1.67
N VAL A 19 -12.24 7.14 -1.58
CA VAL A 19 -13.02 5.91 -1.39
C VAL A 19 -12.77 4.93 -2.53
N GLY A 20 -12.82 5.39 -3.78
CA GLY A 20 -12.57 4.54 -4.94
C GLY A 20 -11.14 3.96 -4.98
N GLN A 21 -10.12 4.72 -4.54
CA GLN A 21 -8.78 4.16 -4.39
C GLN A 21 -8.72 3.08 -3.30
N ARG A 22 -9.43 3.29 -2.17
CA ARG A 22 -9.55 2.24 -1.14
C ARG A 22 -10.21 0.97 -1.71
N ASP A 23 -11.28 1.11 -2.48
CA ASP A 23 -11.95 -0.04 -3.11
C ASP A 23 -11.02 -0.77 -4.08
N CYS A 24 -10.28 -0.03 -4.92
CA CYS A 24 -9.27 -0.62 -5.80
C CYS A 24 -8.17 -1.37 -5.02
N LEU A 25 -7.73 -0.83 -3.87
CA LEU A 25 -6.75 -1.49 -3.02
C LEU A 25 -7.32 -2.76 -2.37
N LEU A 26 -8.57 -2.75 -1.92
CA LEU A 26 -9.22 -3.94 -1.36
C LEU A 26 -9.30 -5.08 -2.39
N VAL A 27 -9.65 -4.75 -3.64
CA VAL A 27 -9.70 -5.73 -4.75
C VAL A 27 -8.30 -6.24 -5.12
N ARG A 28 -7.31 -5.34 -5.21
CA ARG A 28 -5.95 -5.67 -5.64
C ARG A 28 -5.18 -6.44 -4.57
N ASP A 29 -5.21 -5.97 -3.33
CA ASP A 29 -4.34 -6.47 -2.26
C ASP A 29 -4.99 -7.58 -1.42
N LYS A 30 -6.34 -7.66 -1.37
CA LYS A 30 -7.18 -8.70 -0.72
C LYS A 30 -6.95 -8.94 0.78
N ALA A 31 -5.80 -8.56 1.32
CA ALA A 31 -5.30 -8.74 2.67
C ALA A 31 -4.09 -7.80 2.89
N CYS A 32 -3.58 -7.74 4.12
CA CYS A 32 -2.29 -7.12 4.40
C CYS A 32 -1.20 -7.74 3.52
N ARG A 33 -0.53 -6.92 2.69
CA ARG A 33 0.54 -7.41 1.80
C ARG A 33 1.81 -7.83 2.54
N GLY A 34 1.93 -7.56 3.84
CA GLY A 34 3.07 -7.97 4.68
C GLY A 34 2.90 -9.34 5.34
N CYS A 35 1.74 -9.59 5.95
CA CYS A 35 1.49 -10.77 6.79
C CYS A 35 0.23 -11.58 6.44
N GLY A 36 -0.60 -11.12 5.50
CA GLY A 36 -1.83 -11.81 5.11
C GLY A 36 -3.04 -11.59 6.04
N ALA A 37 -2.94 -10.67 7.01
CA ALA A 37 -4.07 -10.31 7.86
C ALA A 37 -5.29 -9.80 7.06
N PRO A 38 -6.53 -9.99 7.54
CA PRO A 38 -7.74 -9.64 6.79
C PRO A 38 -7.79 -8.16 6.34
N ALA A 39 -8.28 -7.91 5.12
CA ALA A 39 -8.31 -6.56 4.56
C ALA A 39 -9.13 -5.53 5.37
N HIS A 40 -10.14 -5.96 6.11
CA HIS A 40 -11.00 -5.06 6.89
C HIS A 40 -10.29 -4.41 8.10
N ILE A 41 -9.14 -4.94 8.53
CA ILE A 41 -8.28 -4.33 9.55
C ILE A 41 -7.04 -3.65 8.96
N CYS A 42 -7.04 -3.43 7.65
CA CYS A 42 -5.90 -2.86 6.96
C CYS A 42 -6.21 -1.45 6.46
N VAL A 43 -5.16 -0.65 6.35
CA VAL A 43 -5.18 0.72 5.86
C VAL A 43 -4.22 0.87 4.68
N PRO A 44 -4.50 1.78 3.73
CA PRO A 44 -3.54 2.16 2.71
C PRO A 44 -2.31 2.84 3.33
N HIS A 45 -1.14 2.42 2.89
CA HIS A 45 0.16 2.99 3.25
C HIS A 45 0.89 3.46 1.98
N HIS A 46 1.59 4.59 2.06
CA HIS A 46 2.41 5.10 0.96
C HIS A 46 3.81 4.46 0.96
N CYS A 47 4.16 3.69 -0.08
CA CYS A 47 5.48 3.05 -0.20
C CYS A 47 6.63 4.07 -0.23
N VAL A 48 6.49 5.12 -1.05
CA VAL A 48 7.24 6.37 -0.87
C VAL A 48 6.39 7.27 -0.01
N HIS A 49 6.87 7.59 1.19
CA HIS A 49 6.09 8.36 2.16
C HIS A 49 5.63 9.70 1.57
N TRP A 50 4.43 10.13 1.98
CA TRP A 50 3.87 11.42 1.56
C TRP A 50 4.77 12.61 1.90
N THR A 51 5.45 12.54 3.06
CA THR A 51 6.42 13.54 3.52
C THR A 51 7.66 13.58 2.64
N ASP A 52 8.00 12.45 2.01
CA ASP A 52 9.14 12.28 1.09
C ASP A 52 8.72 12.47 -0.37
N LEU A 53 7.67 13.26 -0.58
CA LEU A 53 7.11 13.61 -1.88
C LEU A 53 6.42 12.48 -2.66
N GLY A 54 6.10 11.36 -2.00
CA GLY A 54 5.34 10.28 -2.63
C GLY A 54 3.89 10.67 -2.96
N PRO A 55 3.35 10.26 -4.13
CA PRO A 55 1.99 10.58 -4.55
C PRO A 55 0.96 9.63 -3.91
N THR A 56 -0.29 10.09 -3.80
CA THR A 56 -1.46 9.27 -3.48
C THR A 56 -1.99 8.64 -4.76
N ASP A 57 -1.21 7.73 -5.32
CA ASP A 57 -1.52 6.98 -6.54
C ASP A 57 -1.55 5.49 -6.22
N LEU A 58 -2.37 4.69 -6.92
CA LEU A 58 -2.52 3.27 -6.60
C LEU A 58 -1.18 2.50 -6.60
N ASN A 59 -0.26 2.81 -7.50
CA ASN A 59 1.05 2.16 -7.57
C ASN A 59 2.03 2.61 -6.46
N ASN A 60 1.70 3.66 -5.70
CA ASN A 60 2.45 4.07 -4.51
C ASN A 60 1.71 3.73 -3.20
N LEU A 61 0.50 3.17 -3.27
CA LEU A 61 -0.26 2.73 -2.10
C LEU A 61 -0.20 1.21 -1.96
N VAL A 62 -0.17 0.71 -0.72
CA VAL A 62 -0.23 -0.72 -0.38
C VAL A 62 -1.08 -0.93 0.87
N LEU A 63 -1.87 -2.00 0.91
CA LEU A 63 -2.71 -2.33 2.06
C LEU A 63 -1.90 -3.02 3.17
N LEU A 64 -1.84 -2.44 4.37
CA LEU A 64 -1.15 -3.00 5.55
C LEU A 64 -2.07 -3.03 6.77
N CYS A 65 -1.99 -4.07 7.60
CA CYS A 65 -2.61 -4.07 8.92
C CYS A 65 -1.85 -3.14 9.87
N ASP A 66 -2.49 -2.75 10.98
CA ASP A 66 -1.90 -1.83 11.98
C ASP A 66 -0.48 -2.23 12.42
N HIS A 67 -0.25 -3.53 12.67
CA HIS A 67 1.06 -4.03 13.06
C HIS A 67 2.13 -3.82 11.98
N CYS A 68 1.87 -4.26 10.74
CA CYS A 68 2.81 -4.07 9.64
C CYS A 68 2.99 -2.60 9.29
N HIS A 69 1.94 -1.79 9.41
CA HIS A 69 1.98 -0.36 9.19
C HIS A 69 2.92 0.32 10.21
N GLN A 70 2.82 -0.06 11.48
CA GLN A 70 3.71 0.44 12.54
C GLN A 70 5.17 0.00 12.33
N LEU A 71 5.42 -1.24 11.88
CA LEU A 71 6.77 -1.69 11.56
C LEU A 71 7.45 -0.81 10.50
N VAL A 72 6.71 -0.36 9.49
CA VAL A 72 7.24 0.53 8.45
C VAL A 72 7.41 1.96 8.96
N HIS A 73 6.48 2.48 9.75
CA HIS A 73 6.57 3.83 10.28
C HIS A 73 7.63 4.02 11.37
N GLU A 74 7.77 3.04 12.27
CA GLU A 74 8.52 3.19 13.52
C GLU A 74 9.57 2.08 13.70
N GLY A 75 9.32 0.90 13.12
CA GLY A 75 10.18 -0.28 13.29
C GLY A 75 11.41 -0.30 12.40
N GLY A 76 11.64 0.72 11.56
CA GLY A 76 12.77 0.78 10.62
C GLY A 76 12.62 -0.13 9.40
N TRP A 77 11.43 -0.67 9.15
CA TRP A 77 11.15 -1.44 7.94
C TRP A 77 10.89 -0.49 6.77
N ASN A 78 11.25 -0.91 5.57
CA ASN A 78 10.88 -0.22 4.34
C ASN A 78 9.97 -1.11 3.50
N VAL A 79 9.08 -0.52 2.71
CA VAL A 79 8.19 -1.23 1.79
C VAL A 79 8.32 -0.64 0.39
N ARG A 80 8.41 -1.52 -0.61
CA ARG A 80 8.51 -1.15 -2.02
C ARG A 80 7.51 -1.95 -2.85
N TRP A 81 6.74 -1.25 -3.69
CA TRP A 81 5.92 -1.86 -4.72
C TRP A 81 6.77 -2.14 -5.97
N ASN A 82 6.66 -3.34 -6.55
CA ASN A 82 7.41 -3.74 -7.74
C ASN A 82 6.53 -3.74 -9.00
N PRO A 83 7.12 -3.59 -10.21
CA PRO A 83 6.35 -3.60 -11.47
C PRO A 83 5.59 -4.90 -11.75
N ASP A 84 6.01 -6.02 -11.16
CA ASP A 84 5.36 -7.33 -11.26
C ASP A 84 4.25 -7.55 -10.21
N ASN A 85 3.81 -6.47 -9.54
CA ASN A 85 2.84 -6.45 -8.45
C ASN A 85 3.27 -7.19 -7.17
N THR A 86 4.52 -7.65 -7.06
CA THR A 86 5.08 -8.09 -5.79
C THR A 86 5.35 -6.89 -4.88
N VAL A 87 5.44 -7.14 -3.58
CA VAL A 87 5.84 -6.14 -2.59
C VAL A 87 7.10 -6.64 -1.87
N THR A 88 8.13 -5.80 -1.83
CA THR A 88 9.35 -6.09 -1.06
C THR A 88 9.32 -5.33 0.26
N PHE A 89 9.41 -6.06 1.37
CA PHE A 89 9.70 -5.49 2.68
C PHE A 89 11.19 -5.63 2.96
N THR A 90 11.84 -4.57 3.41
CA THR A 90 13.22 -4.60 3.88
C THR A 90 13.22 -4.38 5.37
N THR A 91 13.76 -5.34 6.13
CA THR A 91 13.85 -5.28 7.59
C THR A 91 15.00 -4.38 8.03
N PRO A 92 15.08 -3.96 9.32
CA PRO A 92 16.18 -3.13 9.82
C PRO A 92 17.56 -3.76 9.64
N ASP A 93 17.64 -5.09 9.77
CA ASP A 93 18.85 -5.90 9.52
C ASP A 93 19.08 -6.21 8.03
N GLN A 94 18.44 -5.47 7.12
CA GLN A 94 18.64 -5.53 5.66
C GLN A 94 18.23 -6.85 5.00
N ARG A 95 17.33 -7.64 5.59
CA ARG A 95 16.72 -8.78 4.91
C ARG A 95 15.60 -8.32 4.00
N HIS A 96 15.53 -8.88 2.80
CA HIS A 96 14.47 -8.61 1.84
C HIS A 96 13.43 -9.73 1.83
N LEU A 97 12.20 -9.40 2.16
CA LEU A 97 11.05 -10.30 2.16
C LEU A 97 10.16 -9.94 0.97
N VAL A 98 10.14 -10.79 -0.06
CA VAL A 98 9.28 -10.61 -1.24
C VAL A 98 7.92 -11.26 -0.97
N ARG A 99 6.85 -10.54 -1.30
CA ARG A 99 5.46 -10.95 -1.12
C ARG A 99 4.74 -10.93 -2.46
N ASP A 100 4.27 -12.09 -2.88
CA ASP A 100 3.55 -12.25 -4.13
C ASP A 100 2.20 -11.51 -4.12
N PRO A 101 1.64 -11.20 -5.29
CA PRO A 101 0.23 -10.82 -5.39
C PRO A 101 -0.67 -11.90 -4.79
N PRO A 102 -1.76 -11.52 -4.12
CA PRO A 102 -2.72 -12.49 -3.62
C PRO A 102 -3.46 -13.19 -4.77
N THR A 103 -3.57 -14.52 -4.71
CA THR A 103 -4.33 -15.35 -5.67
C THR A 103 -5.79 -14.95 -5.76
#